data_AF-A0A1F6HPM0-F1
#
_entry.id   AF-A0A1F6HPM0-F1
#
_cell.length_a   1.000
_cell.length_b   1.000
_cell.length_c   1.000
_cell.angle_alpha   90.00
_cell.angle_beta   90.00
_cell.angle_gamma   90.00
#
_symmetry.space_group_name_H-M   'P 1'
#
loop_
_entity.id
_entity.type
_entity.pdbx_description
1 polymer ?
#
loop_
_entity_poly.entity_id
_entity_poly.type
_entity_poly.pdbx_seq_one_letter_code
_entity_poly.pdbx_strand_id
1 'polypeptide(L)'
;MERLKVIKSGIEKLPEKKPHLDFVLGLLSIPVIISAIIINVNNLQSKNKSVAQLPVPSQTQTGSQSEKQIIILPNEKPSASSSSQATFSCKKEIGPINISFPQEGQMVTDDPVCINIKHDSSNYCSVVWSYRINNSSWSEYGSNSPCLYNIPNGNIKFDLRIQSTVSEDQTSFQRNFIYQSKVAPPTSAPVPSTATDSADLNK
;
A
#
# COMPACT_ATOMS: atom_id res chain seq x y z
N MET A 1 59.56 16.29 35.92
CA MET A 1 58.80 16.54 34.66
C MET A 1 58.41 15.19 34.08
N GLU A 2 57.14 14.78 34.22
CA GLU A 2 56.66 13.45 33.82
C GLU A 2 55.20 13.52 33.33
N ARG A 3 54.70 12.39 32.79
CA ARG A 3 53.27 12.07 32.53
C ARG A 3 52.54 12.74 31.35
N LEU A 4 53.22 13.00 30.21
CA LEU A 4 52.56 13.39 28.94
C LEU A 4 53.06 12.67 27.67
N LYS A 5 53.47 11.39 27.74
CA LYS A 5 53.93 10.59 26.57
C LYS A 5 53.45 9.13 26.53
N VAL A 6 52.16 8.86 26.80
CA VAL A 6 51.61 7.47 26.82
C VAL A 6 50.40 7.25 25.88
N ILE A 7 49.76 8.32 25.37
CA ILE A 7 48.43 8.20 24.72
C ILE A 7 48.49 7.95 23.19
N LYS A 8 49.65 8.08 22.53
CA LYS A 8 49.77 8.04 21.05
C LYS A 8 50.10 6.68 20.42
N SER A 9 50.09 5.58 21.16
CA SER A 9 50.57 4.26 20.67
C SER A 9 49.49 3.17 20.54
N GLY A 10 48.21 3.53 20.59
CA GLY A 10 47.11 2.58 20.81
C GLY A 10 46.26 2.17 19.59
N ILE A 11 46.49 2.73 18.39
CA ILE A 11 45.52 2.66 17.28
C ILE A 11 46.01 1.80 16.09
N GLU A 12 47.31 1.57 15.94
CA GLU A 12 47.91 0.88 14.77
C GLU A 12 47.84 -0.67 14.83
N LYS A 13 46.82 -1.24 15.49
CA LYS A 13 46.63 -2.70 15.59
C LYS A 13 45.17 -3.14 15.41
N LEU A 14 44.52 -2.65 14.37
CA LEU A 14 43.37 -3.33 13.78
C LEU A 14 43.88 -4.45 12.87
N PRO A 15 43.51 -5.73 13.10
CA PRO A 15 43.96 -6.83 12.26
C PRO A 15 43.31 -6.76 10.87
N GLU A 16 44.08 -7.09 9.83
CA GLU A 16 43.64 -7.00 8.43
C GLU A 16 42.46 -7.94 8.11
N LYS A 17 41.74 -7.60 7.02
CA LYS A 17 40.55 -8.31 6.56
C LYS A 17 40.80 -9.81 6.40
N LYS A 18 39.94 -10.64 7.01
CA LYS A 18 39.85 -12.08 6.73
C LYS A 18 38.79 -12.32 5.64
N PRO A 19 39.17 -12.59 4.37
CA PRO A 19 38.22 -12.64 3.24
C PRO A 19 37.21 -13.79 3.31
N HIS A 20 37.46 -14.80 4.16
CA HIS A 20 36.57 -15.96 4.33
C HIS A 20 35.23 -15.62 5.00
N LEU A 21 35.12 -14.51 5.73
CA LEU A 21 33.83 -14.07 6.30
C LEU A 21 32.84 -13.65 5.21
N ASP A 22 33.29 -12.89 4.22
CA ASP A 22 32.46 -12.43 3.11
C ASP A 22 31.91 -13.61 2.28
N PHE A 23 32.71 -14.67 2.12
CA PHE A 23 32.28 -15.91 1.44
C PHE A 23 31.15 -16.64 2.20
N VAL A 24 31.23 -16.72 3.53
CA VAL A 24 30.19 -17.38 4.35
C VAL A 24 28.90 -16.58 4.39
N LEU A 25 28.97 -15.23 4.48
CA LEU A 25 27.78 -14.38 4.33
C LEU A 25 27.16 -14.52 2.93
N GLY A 26 27.98 -14.57 1.88
CA GLY A 26 27.52 -14.80 0.51
C GLY A 26 26.73 -16.10 0.38
N LEU A 27 27.27 -17.22 0.89
CA LEU A 27 26.63 -18.53 0.80
C LEU A 27 25.28 -18.60 1.54
N LEU A 28 25.12 -17.87 2.65
CA LEU A 28 23.88 -17.81 3.43
C LEU A 28 22.76 -17.02 2.73
N SER A 29 23.08 -16.13 1.79
CA SER A 29 22.07 -15.34 1.07
C SER A 29 21.28 -16.15 0.02
N ILE A 30 21.94 -17.13 -0.60
CA ILE A 30 21.43 -17.85 -1.78
C ILE A 30 20.15 -18.67 -1.47
N PRO A 31 20.06 -19.46 -0.39
CA PRO A 31 18.86 -20.26 -0.10
C PRO A 31 17.60 -19.41 0.17
N VAL A 32 17.76 -18.23 0.77
CA VAL A 32 16.65 -17.32 1.11
C VAL A 32 16.04 -16.73 -0.15
N ILE A 33 16.89 -16.29 -1.09
CA ILE A 33 16.44 -15.72 -2.38
C ILE A 33 15.71 -16.79 -3.22
N ILE A 34 16.26 -18.00 -3.31
CA ILE A 34 15.61 -19.12 -4.02
C ILE A 34 14.23 -19.46 -3.41
N SER A 35 14.13 -19.47 -2.08
CA SER A 35 12.86 -19.75 -1.38
C SER A 35 11.77 -18.73 -1.71
N ALA A 36 12.11 -17.43 -1.75
CA ALA A 36 11.17 -16.37 -2.12
C ALA A 36 10.70 -16.47 -3.58
N ILE A 37 11.59 -16.87 -4.50
CA ILE A 37 11.25 -17.08 -5.92
C ILE A 37 10.24 -18.24 -6.06
N ILE A 38 10.47 -19.38 -5.40
CA ILE A 38 9.58 -20.56 -5.48
C ILE A 38 8.17 -20.23 -4.97
N ILE A 39 8.04 -19.51 -3.85
CA ILE A 39 6.75 -19.13 -3.26
C ILE A 39 5.96 -18.22 -4.20
N ASN A 40 6.63 -17.27 -4.88
CA ASN A 40 5.98 -16.38 -5.84
C ASN A 40 5.59 -17.10 -7.15
N VAL A 41 6.42 -18.01 -7.66
CA VAL A 41 6.11 -18.78 -8.88
C VAL A 41 4.90 -19.71 -8.69
N ASN A 42 4.79 -20.40 -7.55
CA ASN A 42 3.63 -21.25 -7.26
C ASN A 42 2.32 -20.45 -7.13
N ASN A 43 2.38 -19.22 -6.59
CA ASN A 43 1.22 -18.31 -6.55
C ASN A 43 0.78 -17.85 -7.96
N LEU A 44 1.70 -17.79 -8.93
CA LEU A 44 1.39 -17.43 -10.32
C LEU A 44 0.83 -18.62 -11.12
N GLN A 45 1.39 -19.83 -10.95
CA GLN A 45 0.85 -21.02 -11.62
C GLN A 45 -0.57 -21.37 -11.14
N SER A 46 -0.85 -21.22 -9.85
CA SER A 46 -2.18 -21.51 -9.26
C SER A 46 -3.33 -20.69 -9.88
N LYS A 47 -3.04 -19.50 -10.42
CA LYS A 47 -4.06 -18.65 -11.07
C LYS A 47 -4.41 -19.07 -12.51
N ASN A 48 -3.59 -19.90 -13.15
CA ASN A 48 -3.81 -20.38 -14.51
C ASN A 48 -4.57 -21.73 -14.57
N LYS A 49 -5.11 -22.23 -13.45
CA LYS A 49 -5.73 -23.56 -13.38
C LYS A 49 -7.07 -23.59 -12.65
N SER A 50 -8.00 -22.70 -13.04
CA SER A 50 -9.42 -22.86 -12.71
C SER A 50 -10.32 -22.32 -13.83
N VAL A 51 -10.96 -23.24 -14.56
CA VAL A 51 -12.09 -22.96 -15.48
C VAL A 51 -13.10 -24.10 -15.30
N ALA A 52 -14.16 -23.85 -14.53
CA ALA A 52 -15.34 -24.70 -14.33
C ALA A 52 -16.53 -23.82 -13.85
N GLN A 53 -17.78 -24.27 -14.00
CA GLN A 53 -18.99 -23.44 -14.05
C GLN A 53 -20.05 -23.79 -12.96
N LEU A 54 -21.09 -23.00 -12.67
CA LEU A 54 -21.58 -21.77 -13.32
C LEU A 54 -21.49 -20.51 -12.41
N PRO A 55 -22.50 -19.94 -11.68
CA PRO A 55 -23.97 -20.13 -11.63
C PRO A 55 -24.77 -18.91 -12.21
N VAL A 56 -26.07 -18.83 -11.91
CA VAL A 56 -27.09 -17.86 -12.40
C VAL A 56 -28.11 -17.64 -11.23
N PRO A 57 -28.91 -16.56 -11.05
CA PRO A 57 -29.33 -15.48 -11.98
C PRO A 57 -29.12 -14.04 -11.37
N SER A 58 -29.68 -12.90 -11.83
CA SER A 58 -30.64 -12.54 -12.91
C SER A 58 -30.49 -11.03 -13.24
N GLN A 59 -30.67 -10.59 -14.49
CA GLN A 59 -31.23 -9.27 -14.88
C GLN A 59 -31.72 -9.28 -16.36
N THR A 60 -32.55 -8.30 -16.74
CA THR A 60 -33.53 -8.38 -17.84
C THR A 60 -33.04 -7.85 -19.21
N GLN A 61 -33.58 -8.40 -20.30
CA GLN A 61 -33.33 -7.98 -21.70
C GLN A 61 -34.20 -6.80 -22.17
N THR A 62 -33.68 -6.00 -23.10
CA THR A 62 -34.31 -5.27 -24.24
C THR A 62 -33.27 -4.25 -24.70
N GLY A 63 -32.69 -4.18 -25.90
CA GLY A 63 -32.94 -4.63 -27.27
C GLY A 63 -31.90 -3.86 -28.13
N SER A 64 -31.68 -4.07 -29.43
CA SER A 64 -32.31 -4.97 -30.42
C SER A 64 -31.23 -5.57 -31.34
N GLN A 65 -31.59 -6.63 -32.07
CA GLN A 65 -30.70 -7.35 -32.96
C GLN A 65 -30.40 -6.60 -34.27
N SER A 66 -29.22 -6.88 -34.84
CA SER A 66 -29.03 -6.93 -36.30
C SER A 66 -27.89 -7.89 -36.63
N GLU A 67 -28.13 -9.18 -36.43
CA GLU A 67 -27.19 -10.23 -36.82
C GLU A 67 -27.30 -10.48 -38.33
N LYS A 68 -26.24 -10.17 -39.08
CA LYS A 68 -26.10 -10.64 -40.46
C LYS A 68 -24.76 -11.33 -40.65
N GLN A 69 -24.77 -12.64 -40.43
CA GLN A 69 -23.67 -13.55 -40.72
C GLN A 69 -23.24 -13.40 -42.20
N ILE A 70 -21.95 -13.13 -42.44
CA ILE A 70 -21.33 -13.23 -43.76
C ILE A 70 -20.06 -14.07 -43.62
N ILE A 71 -20.06 -15.23 -44.25
CA ILE A 71 -18.89 -16.10 -44.38
C ILE A 71 -18.14 -15.66 -45.64
N ILE A 72 -16.86 -15.30 -45.51
CA ILE A 72 -15.96 -15.08 -46.65
C ILE A 72 -14.67 -15.86 -46.38
N LEU A 73 -14.32 -16.78 -47.29
CA LEU A 73 -13.05 -17.50 -47.27
C LEU A 73 -11.91 -16.57 -47.73
N PRO A 74 -10.69 -16.68 -47.16
CA PRO A 74 -9.62 -15.73 -47.46
C PRO A 74 -8.96 -16.03 -48.82
N ASN A 75 -8.82 -15.00 -49.65
CA ASN A 75 -7.76 -14.96 -50.66
C ASN A 75 -7.32 -13.52 -50.95
N GLU A 76 -6.13 -13.41 -51.55
CA GLU A 76 -5.47 -12.22 -52.09
C GLU A 76 -4.95 -11.13 -51.13
N LYS A 77 -3.62 -11.14 -51.04
CA LYS A 77 -2.73 -9.97 -51.13
C LYS A 77 -2.53 -9.11 -49.86
N PRO A 78 -1.28 -8.90 -49.42
CA PRO A 78 -0.99 -8.04 -48.27
C PRO A 78 -1.14 -6.56 -48.65
N SER A 79 -2.37 -6.04 -48.53
CA SER A 79 -2.56 -4.61 -48.36
C SER A 79 -1.99 -4.21 -47.00
N ALA A 80 -1.07 -3.25 -46.98
CA ALA A 80 -0.48 -2.75 -45.75
C ALA A 80 -1.50 -1.88 -45.00
N SER A 81 -2.42 -2.53 -44.29
CA SER A 81 -3.33 -1.88 -43.35
C SER A 81 -2.51 -1.33 -42.19
N SER A 82 -2.03 -0.10 -42.35
CA SER A 82 -1.38 0.67 -41.30
C SER A 82 -2.32 0.76 -40.11
N SER A 83 -2.02 0.00 -39.05
CA SER A 83 -2.77 0.07 -37.81
C SER A 83 -2.68 1.50 -37.29
N SER A 84 -3.82 2.19 -37.23
CA SER A 84 -3.93 3.48 -36.56
C SER A 84 -3.75 3.22 -35.06
N GLN A 85 -2.49 3.16 -34.62
CA GLN A 85 -2.15 3.15 -33.20
C GLN A 85 -2.87 4.33 -32.56
N ALA A 86 -3.83 4.04 -31.70
CA ALA A 86 -4.50 5.06 -30.91
C ALA A 86 -3.45 5.68 -29.99
N THR A 87 -2.90 6.82 -30.40
CA THR A 87 -1.91 7.56 -29.63
C THR A 87 -2.60 8.19 -28.43
N PHE A 88 -2.75 7.41 -27.35
CA PHE A 88 -3.14 7.87 -26.03
C PHE A 88 -2.05 8.77 -25.45
N SER A 89 -1.95 9.98 -25.98
CA SER A 89 -1.02 11.03 -25.56
C SER A 89 -1.56 11.73 -24.30
N CYS A 90 -1.53 11.03 -23.17
CA CYS A 90 -1.68 11.67 -21.88
C CYS A 90 -0.46 12.58 -21.60
N LYS A 91 -0.66 13.66 -20.86
CA LYS A 91 0.42 14.53 -20.40
C LYS A 91 1.29 13.78 -19.39
N LYS A 92 2.61 13.75 -19.62
CA LYS A 92 3.56 13.03 -18.76
C LYS A 92 3.76 13.66 -17.37
N GLU A 93 3.58 14.97 -17.30
CA GLU A 93 3.65 15.76 -16.06
C GLU A 93 2.61 15.28 -15.03
N ILE A 94 2.86 15.53 -13.75
CA ILE A 94 1.91 15.18 -12.68
C ILE A 94 0.69 16.12 -12.75
N GLY A 95 -0.51 15.54 -12.78
CA GLY A 95 -1.77 16.28 -12.80
C GLY A 95 -2.15 16.94 -11.47
N PRO A 96 -3.27 17.70 -11.44
CA PRO A 96 -3.79 18.29 -10.20
C PRO A 96 -4.08 17.21 -9.14
N ILE A 97 -3.49 17.37 -7.95
CA ILE A 97 -3.64 16.47 -6.80
C ILE A 97 -4.14 17.27 -5.59
N ASN A 98 -5.10 16.70 -4.86
CA ASN A 98 -5.62 17.29 -3.63
C ASN A 98 -5.91 16.21 -2.57
N ILE A 99 -5.36 16.38 -1.37
CA ILE A 99 -5.76 15.62 -0.17
C ILE A 99 -7.06 16.25 0.34
N SER A 100 -8.19 15.62 0.05
CA SER A 100 -9.53 16.16 0.33
C SER A 100 -10.04 15.86 1.75
N PHE A 101 -9.48 14.84 2.41
CA PHE A 101 -9.68 14.54 3.84
C PHE A 101 -8.46 13.76 4.38
N PRO A 102 -8.05 13.96 5.64
CA PRO A 102 -8.45 15.03 6.56
C PRO A 102 -8.07 16.41 6.03
N GLN A 103 -8.80 17.46 6.44
CA GLN A 103 -8.43 18.85 6.17
C GLN A 103 -7.25 19.29 7.06
N GLU A 104 -6.59 20.39 6.68
CA GLU A 104 -5.46 20.94 7.44
C GLU A 104 -5.94 21.38 8.84
N GLY A 105 -5.28 20.89 9.88
CA GLY A 105 -5.64 21.13 11.28
C GLY A 105 -6.90 20.38 11.77
N GLN A 106 -7.52 19.53 10.95
CA GLN A 106 -8.76 18.83 11.33
C GLN A 106 -8.53 17.86 12.50
N MET A 107 -9.45 17.85 13.47
CA MET A 107 -9.55 16.77 14.46
C MET A 107 -10.29 15.57 13.87
N VAL A 108 -9.68 14.39 13.96
CA VAL A 108 -10.22 13.10 13.47
C VAL A 108 -10.28 12.12 14.63
N THR A 109 -11.38 11.36 14.71
CA THR A 109 -11.68 10.47 15.84
C THR A 109 -12.09 9.05 15.42
N ASP A 110 -11.90 8.72 14.15
CA ASP A 110 -12.27 7.45 13.52
C ASP A 110 -11.02 6.61 13.25
N ASP A 111 -11.10 5.30 13.47
CA ASP A 111 -10.01 4.33 13.25
C ASP A 111 -10.51 3.25 12.26
N PRO A 112 -9.88 3.08 11.09
CA PRO A 112 -8.71 3.80 10.57
C PRO A 112 -9.02 5.21 10.05
N VAL A 113 -8.01 6.07 10.06
CA VAL A 113 -8.05 7.35 9.34
C VAL A 113 -7.70 7.11 7.86
N CYS A 114 -8.71 7.06 6.99
CA CYS A 114 -8.52 6.94 5.54
C CYS A 114 -8.28 8.30 4.87
N ILE A 115 -7.09 8.49 4.29
CA ILE A 115 -6.69 9.72 3.60
C ILE A 115 -7.26 9.75 2.18
N ASN A 116 -8.19 10.66 1.89
CA ASN A 116 -8.88 10.73 0.60
C ASN A 116 -8.11 11.61 -0.40
N ILE A 117 -7.30 10.97 -1.24
CA ILE A 117 -6.49 11.61 -2.29
C ILE A 117 -7.29 11.66 -3.59
N LYS A 118 -7.46 12.87 -4.16
CA LYS A 118 -8.06 13.09 -5.48
C LYS A 118 -6.98 13.48 -6.49
N HIS A 119 -7.00 12.86 -7.66
CA HIS A 119 -6.14 13.18 -8.81
C HIS A 119 -7.00 13.30 -10.06
N ASP A 120 -6.79 14.34 -10.87
CA ASP A 120 -7.46 14.50 -12.16
C ASP A 120 -6.64 13.84 -13.27
N SER A 121 -6.99 12.60 -13.61
CA SER A 121 -6.36 11.83 -14.69
C SER A 121 -7.04 12.02 -16.07
N SER A 122 -7.89 13.04 -16.26
CA SER A 122 -8.62 13.24 -17.51
C SER A 122 -7.70 13.51 -18.72
N ASN A 123 -6.60 14.21 -18.48
CA ASN A 123 -5.61 14.64 -19.48
C ASN A 123 -4.17 14.23 -19.11
N TYR A 124 -3.98 13.67 -17.91
CA TYR A 124 -2.70 13.38 -17.30
C TYR A 124 -2.46 11.88 -17.21
N CYS A 125 -1.20 11.46 -17.36
CA CYS A 125 -0.85 10.05 -17.25
C CYS A 125 -1.04 9.54 -15.81
N SER A 126 -1.04 8.21 -15.64
CA SER A 126 -1.16 7.61 -14.32
C SER A 126 -0.03 8.03 -13.39
N VAL A 127 -0.34 8.12 -12.10
CA VAL A 127 0.61 8.45 -11.04
C VAL A 127 0.54 7.39 -9.94
N VAL A 128 1.64 7.22 -9.21
CA VAL A 128 1.69 6.40 -7.99
C VAL A 128 2.22 7.25 -6.85
N TRP A 129 1.74 6.97 -5.64
CA TRP A 129 2.12 7.71 -4.45
C TRP A 129 2.56 6.80 -3.31
N SER A 130 3.36 7.38 -2.43
CA SER A 130 3.89 6.78 -1.23
C SER A 130 3.82 7.80 -0.11
N TYR A 131 3.60 7.35 1.12
CA TYR A 131 3.34 8.22 2.26
C TYR A 131 4.18 7.84 3.48
N ARG A 132 4.26 8.75 4.45
CA ARG A 132 4.79 8.48 5.78
C ARG A 132 4.08 9.34 6.82
N ILE A 133 4.19 8.93 8.09
CA ILE A 133 3.57 9.61 9.22
C ILE A 133 4.67 10.01 10.20
N ASN A 134 4.67 11.25 10.69
CA ASN A 134 5.57 11.71 11.76
C ASN A 134 7.06 11.36 11.51
N ASN A 135 7.51 11.54 10.26
CA ASN A 135 8.86 11.19 9.77
C ASN A 135 9.22 9.69 9.81
N SER A 136 8.24 8.77 9.81
CA SER A 136 8.46 7.33 9.63
C SER A 136 9.18 6.99 8.32
N SER A 137 9.58 5.73 8.17
CA SER A 137 9.85 5.14 6.85
C SER A 137 8.71 5.44 5.87
N TRP A 138 9.06 5.65 4.59
CA TRP A 138 8.10 5.74 3.50
C TRP A 138 7.46 4.38 3.22
N SER A 139 6.18 4.39 2.87
CA SER A 139 5.49 3.23 2.30
C SER A 139 6.10 2.83 0.95
N GLU A 140 5.74 1.65 0.46
CA GLU A 140 5.83 1.33 -0.97
C GLU A 140 4.94 2.28 -1.80
N TYR A 141 5.17 2.33 -3.12
CA TYR A 141 4.35 3.11 -4.05
C TYR A 141 3.09 2.34 -4.44
N GLY A 142 1.95 3.03 -4.47
CA GLY A 142 0.67 2.48 -4.93
C GLY A 142 -0.28 3.56 -5.47
N SER A 143 -1.43 3.13 -5.99
CA SER A 143 -2.46 3.98 -6.60
C SER A 143 -3.74 4.11 -5.76
N ASN A 144 -3.75 3.57 -4.54
CA ASN A 144 -4.90 3.56 -3.64
C ASN A 144 -4.76 4.60 -2.53
N SER A 145 -5.86 5.27 -2.17
CA SER A 145 -5.92 6.14 -1.00
C SER A 145 -5.64 5.35 0.29
N PRO A 146 -4.65 5.74 1.12
CA PRO A 146 -4.22 4.91 2.25
C PRO A 146 -5.09 5.07 3.49
N CYS A 147 -5.34 3.97 4.21
CA CYS A 147 -5.98 3.96 5.52
C CYS A 147 -4.96 3.71 6.63
N LEU A 148 -4.96 4.58 7.64
CA LEU A 148 -3.96 4.64 8.70
C LEU A 148 -4.56 4.06 9.99
N TYR A 149 -4.03 2.92 10.44
CA TYR A 149 -4.47 2.19 11.63
C TYR A 149 -3.49 2.42 12.79
N ASN A 150 -3.98 2.33 14.04
CA ASN A 150 -3.14 2.37 15.26
C ASN A 150 -2.27 3.64 15.37
N ILE A 151 -2.68 4.76 14.77
CA ILE A 151 -1.93 6.01 14.85
C ILE A 151 -1.99 6.60 16.27
N PRO A 152 -0.91 7.23 16.76
CA PRO A 152 -0.85 7.77 18.12
C PRO A 152 -1.74 9.01 18.28
N ASN A 153 -2.31 9.21 19.47
CA ASN A 153 -3.08 10.42 19.76
C ASN A 153 -2.19 11.68 19.75
N GLY A 154 -2.75 12.80 19.28
CA GLY A 154 -2.07 14.09 19.17
C GLY A 154 -1.89 14.54 17.72
N ASN A 155 -0.87 15.38 17.48
CA ASN A 155 -0.61 15.97 16.17
C ASN A 155 0.01 14.95 15.21
N ILE A 156 -0.61 14.81 14.04
CA ILE A 156 -0.18 13.94 12.94
C ILE A 156 0.32 14.79 11.79
N LYS A 157 1.55 14.56 11.35
CA LYS A 157 2.10 15.06 10.08
C LYS A 157 2.13 13.92 9.06
N PHE A 158 1.29 14.03 8.04
CA PHE A 158 1.27 13.12 6.90
C PHE A 158 2.05 13.76 5.74
N ASP A 159 3.16 13.12 5.34
CA ASP A 159 3.90 13.50 4.13
C ASP A 159 3.52 12.53 3.00
N LEU A 160 3.28 13.06 1.81
CA LEU A 160 2.90 12.32 0.60
C LEU A 160 3.84 12.68 -0.55
N ARG A 161 4.53 11.68 -1.12
CA ARG A 161 5.28 11.81 -2.38
C ARG A 161 4.47 11.18 -3.51
N ILE A 162 4.38 11.85 -4.66
CA ILE A 162 3.73 11.31 -5.86
C ILE A 162 4.72 11.36 -7.01
N GLN A 163 4.75 10.30 -7.81
CA GLN A 163 5.62 10.09 -8.95
C GLN A 163 4.78 9.76 -10.20
N SER A 164 5.16 10.29 -11.35
CA SER A 164 4.57 9.89 -12.64
C SER A 164 4.93 8.45 -13.01
N THR A 165 4.04 7.71 -13.67
CA THR A 165 4.38 6.36 -14.18
C THR A 165 5.06 6.39 -15.56
N VAL A 166 5.30 7.57 -16.14
CA VAL A 166 5.81 7.74 -17.53
C VAL A 166 6.93 8.77 -17.68
N SER A 167 7.34 9.38 -16.57
CA SER A 167 8.46 10.31 -16.45
C SER A 167 9.08 10.18 -15.05
N GLU A 168 10.24 10.81 -14.83
CA GLU A 168 10.92 10.86 -13.54
C GLU A 168 10.37 11.99 -12.63
N ASP A 169 9.28 12.66 -13.06
CA ASP A 169 8.66 13.74 -12.31
C ASP A 169 8.16 13.24 -10.95
N GLN A 170 8.55 13.93 -9.89
CA GLN A 170 8.09 13.69 -8.52
C GLN A 170 7.67 15.01 -7.86
N THR A 171 6.52 15.01 -7.19
CA THR A 171 6.06 16.11 -6.33
C THR A 171 5.87 15.63 -4.89
N SER A 172 5.68 16.54 -3.94
CA SER A 172 5.42 16.20 -2.54
C SER A 172 4.49 17.19 -1.87
N PHE A 173 3.57 16.66 -1.06
CA PHE A 173 2.60 17.39 -0.27
C PHE A 173 2.75 17.02 1.21
N GLN A 174 2.36 17.95 2.07
CA GLN A 174 2.21 17.72 3.51
C GLN A 174 0.76 18.05 3.92
N ARG A 175 0.23 17.27 4.87
CA ARG A 175 -1.06 17.53 5.53
C ARG A 175 -0.88 17.31 7.01
N ASN A 176 -1.15 18.33 7.83
CA ASN A 176 -1.15 18.18 9.29
C ASN A 176 -2.59 18.06 9.79
N PHE A 177 -2.85 17.16 10.73
CA PHE A 177 -4.16 16.98 11.36
C PHE A 177 -3.97 16.49 12.81
N ILE A 178 -5.05 16.38 13.59
CA ILE A 178 -5.02 15.93 14.98
C ILE A 178 -5.81 14.62 15.07
N TYR A 179 -5.22 13.58 15.67
CA TYR A 179 -5.93 12.34 15.96
C TYR A 179 -6.26 12.22 17.44
N GLN A 180 -7.48 11.79 17.74
CA GLN A 180 -7.94 11.47 19.09
C GLN A 180 -8.85 10.24 19.07
N SER A 181 -8.30 9.09 19.47
CA SER A 181 -9.05 7.84 19.53
C SER A 181 -10.26 7.94 20.45
N LYS A 182 -11.38 7.36 19.99
CA LYS A 182 -12.59 7.16 20.81
C LYS A 182 -12.32 6.10 21.86
N VAL A 183 -11.84 6.53 23.03
CA VAL A 183 -11.78 5.66 24.22
C VAL A 183 -13.21 5.23 24.54
N ALA A 184 -13.48 3.93 24.40
CA ALA A 184 -14.78 3.39 24.78
C ALA A 184 -15.02 3.64 26.29
N PRO A 185 -16.22 4.10 26.70
CA PRO A 185 -16.53 4.26 28.11
C PRO A 185 -16.37 2.89 28.81
N PRO A 186 -15.86 2.84 30.06
CA PRO A 186 -15.64 1.58 30.75
C PRO A 186 -16.97 0.85 30.91
N THR A 187 -17.05 -0.37 30.37
CA THR A 187 -18.22 -1.24 30.55
C THR A 187 -18.43 -1.47 32.04
N SER A 188 -19.46 -0.85 32.60
CA SER A 188 -19.85 -1.03 34.00
C SER A 188 -20.17 -2.51 34.23
N ALA A 189 -19.36 -3.18 35.04
CA ALA A 189 -19.61 -4.57 35.41
C ALA A 189 -21.02 -4.71 36.03
N PRO A 190 -21.78 -5.78 35.72
CA PRO A 190 -23.08 -5.98 36.31
C PRO A 190 -22.94 -6.12 37.83
N VAL A 191 -23.59 -5.22 38.57
CA VAL A 191 -23.61 -5.26 40.03
C VAL A 191 -24.25 -6.58 40.46
N PRO A 192 -23.58 -7.43 41.26
CA PRO A 192 -24.20 -8.64 41.79
C PRO A 192 -25.44 -8.26 42.60
N SER A 193 -26.62 -8.73 42.18
CA SER A 193 -27.85 -8.51 42.93
C SER A 193 -27.87 -9.45 44.13
N THR A 194 -27.40 -8.96 45.27
CA THR A 194 -27.41 -9.72 46.52
C THR A 194 -28.85 -9.87 47.02
N ALA A 195 -29.50 -10.96 46.63
CA ALA A 195 -30.77 -11.37 47.20
C ALA A 195 -30.54 -11.80 48.66
N THR A 196 -30.74 -10.86 49.59
CA THR A 196 -30.69 -11.11 51.03
C THR A 196 -31.94 -11.85 51.47
N ASP A 197 -31.99 -13.16 51.20
CA ASP A 197 -33.07 -14.03 51.66
C ASP A 197 -33.06 -14.11 53.19
N SER A 198 -34.03 -13.44 53.80
CA SER A 198 -34.07 -13.18 55.25
C SER A 198 -35.13 -14.06 55.89
N ALA A 199 -34.70 -15.28 56.25
CA ALA A 199 -35.25 -16.19 57.26
C ALA A 199 -36.75 -16.13 57.60
N ASP A 200 -37.44 -17.25 57.42
CA ASP A 200 -38.42 -17.69 58.43
C ASP A 200 -37.95 -19.02 59.08
N LEU A 201 -38.07 -19.08 60.39
CA LEU A 201 -37.69 -20.20 61.25
C LEU A 201 -38.90 -20.56 62.11
N ASN A 202 -39.78 -21.44 61.62
CA ASN A 202 -40.94 -21.86 62.39
C ASN A 202 -41.37 -23.32 62.13
N LYS A 203 -41.37 -24.07 63.25
CA LYS A 203 -42.13 -25.30 63.56
C LYS A 203 -41.99 -26.55 62.67
#